data_AF-A0A9Q8LDN3-F1
#
_entry.id   AF-A0A9Q8LDN3-F1
#
_cell.length_a   1.000
_cell.length_b   1.000
_cell.length_c   1.000
_cell.angle_alpha   90.00
_cell.angle_beta   90.00
_cell.angle_gamma   90.00
#
_symmetry.space_group_name_H-M   'P 1'
#
loop_
_entity.id
_entity.type
_entity.pdbx_description
1 polymer ?
#
loop_
_entity_poly.entity_id
_entity_poly.type
_entity_poly.pdbx_seq_one_letter_code
_entity_poly.pdbx_strand_id
1 'polypeptide(L)'
;MLPLRLHTAASHAALRRARVSSPKAAWVSWETTPIVPASTQALHYLMAAVEDPGRRPTNYATKNLSATQRTGQLKHHLSASNNQLINIYTTNTTSEATPTMAQASLPTRGGYDPNAAQKFTARKIGAPHTLEHRVYIEKDGVPVSPFHDIPLYANEQQTVLNMVVEIPRWTNAKQEISKDEELNPIKQDTKKGKLRFVRNCFPHKGYLWNYGAFPQTWEDPNVTHPETKQKGDNDPLDVCEIGELVAKVGEVKQVKVLGVMALLDEGETDWKIIVIDVNDPLAPRLNDIEDVERHLPGLLRATNEWFRIYKIPDGKPENQFAFSGECKNRKYAMDIVRECAEAWEKLITGKTPKGEINLTNVSVPHSADRVDAKSLNVPAHEEKAPAPIDPSIDKWFYISGASA
;
A
#
# COMPACT_ATOMS: atom_id res chain seq x y z
N MET A 1 -39.15 0.41 -59.36
CA MET A 1 -39.03 -0.26 -58.05
C MET A 1 -40.43 -0.41 -57.47
N LEU A 2 -40.85 -1.67 -57.31
CA LEU A 2 -42.16 -2.16 -56.84
C LEU A 2 -42.20 -2.19 -55.27
N PRO A 3 -43.30 -2.55 -54.57
CA PRO A 3 -44.15 -1.61 -53.83
C PRO A 3 -44.39 -1.97 -52.34
N LEU A 4 -45.19 -1.12 -51.66
CA LEU A 4 -45.93 -1.41 -50.42
C LEU A 4 -46.86 -2.64 -50.55
N ARG A 5 -47.08 -3.38 -49.44
CA ARG A 5 -48.38 -3.99 -49.07
C ARG A 5 -48.51 -4.31 -47.57
N LEU A 6 -49.70 -4.03 -47.05
CA LEU A 6 -50.26 -4.36 -45.73
C LEU A 6 -50.65 -5.84 -45.58
N HIS A 7 -50.73 -6.34 -44.33
CA HIS A 7 -51.92 -6.94 -43.65
C HIS A 7 -51.51 -7.86 -42.47
N THR A 8 -51.82 -7.50 -41.21
CA THR A 8 -52.94 -8.00 -40.35
C THR A 8 -53.07 -9.52 -40.19
N ALA A 9 -52.99 -10.03 -38.95
CA ALA A 9 -54.10 -10.68 -38.22
C ALA A 9 -53.63 -11.36 -36.92
N ALA A 10 -54.43 -11.19 -35.87
CA ALA A 10 -54.35 -11.87 -34.59
C ALA A 10 -55.02 -13.26 -34.62
N SER A 11 -54.67 -14.14 -33.68
CA SER A 11 -55.60 -15.15 -33.15
C SER A 11 -55.19 -15.64 -31.75
N HIS A 12 -56.21 -16.05 -31.01
CA HIS A 12 -56.33 -16.30 -29.56
C HIS A 12 -56.17 -17.78 -29.18
N ALA A 13 -56.09 -18.02 -27.86
CA ALA A 13 -56.55 -19.22 -27.11
C ALA A 13 -55.65 -20.49 -27.14
N ALA A 14 -55.55 -21.35 -26.12
CA ALA A 14 -56.04 -21.37 -24.74
C ALA A 14 -55.27 -22.42 -23.90
N LEU A 15 -55.44 -22.28 -22.59
CA LEU A 15 -55.09 -23.16 -21.45
C LEU A 15 -55.16 -24.69 -21.67
N ARG A 16 -54.24 -25.43 -21.03
CA ARG A 16 -54.56 -26.67 -20.28
C ARG A 16 -53.60 -26.89 -19.11
N ARG A 17 -54.19 -27.14 -17.93
CA ARG A 17 -53.55 -27.54 -16.66
C ARG A 17 -53.09 -29.01 -16.72
N ALA A 18 -52.00 -29.32 -16.02
CA ALA A 18 -51.83 -30.60 -15.34
C ALA A 18 -51.13 -30.38 -13.98
N ARG A 19 -51.71 -30.95 -12.93
CA ARG A 19 -51.26 -30.99 -11.52
C ARG A 19 -50.53 -32.30 -11.24
N VAL A 20 -49.96 -32.37 -10.02
CA VAL A 20 -49.60 -33.56 -9.21
C VAL A 20 -48.10 -33.92 -9.37
N SER A 21 -47.25 -34.10 -8.34
CA SER A 21 -47.38 -34.27 -6.87
C SER A 21 -46.04 -33.95 -6.18
N SER A 22 -46.12 -33.45 -4.94
CA SER A 22 -45.05 -33.31 -3.95
C SER A 22 -44.41 -34.64 -3.51
N PRO A 23 -43.26 -34.59 -2.83
CA PRO A 23 -43.26 -35.02 -1.43
C PRO A 23 -42.65 -34.00 -0.45
N LYS A 24 -43.34 -33.86 0.70
CA LYS A 24 -42.87 -33.41 2.02
C LYS A 24 -41.74 -34.33 2.51
N ALA A 25 -40.88 -34.04 3.48
CA ALA A 25 -40.45 -32.89 4.27
C ALA A 25 -39.32 -33.43 5.19
N ALA A 26 -38.35 -32.59 5.57
CA ALA A 26 -37.68 -32.70 6.86
C ALA A 26 -36.95 -31.37 7.13
N TRP A 27 -37.61 -30.50 7.88
CA TRP A 27 -37.00 -29.35 8.51
C TRP A 27 -36.53 -29.80 9.89
N VAL A 28 -35.25 -29.72 10.17
CA VAL A 28 -34.72 -29.82 11.54
C VAL A 28 -34.58 -28.39 12.03
N SER A 29 -35.42 -28.02 13.00
CA SER A 29 -35.33 -26.82 13.81
C SER A 29 -34.26 -27.01 14.89
N TRP A 30 -33.34 -26.05 15.02
CA TRP A 30 -32.35 -26.04 16.08
C TRP A 30 -32.78 -24.89 16.97
N GLU A 31 -33.60 -25.21 17.97
CA GLU A 31 -33.91 -24.25 19.01
C GLU A 31 -32.66 -24.01 19.86
N THR A 32 -32.46 -22.74 20.14
CA THR A 32 -31.47 -22.13 21.00
C THR A 32 -31.57 -22.64 22.44
N THR A 33 -30.47 -23.17 22.98
CA THR A 33 -30.23 -23.22 24.43
C THR A 33 -28.97 -22.43 24.78
N PRO A 34 -29.03 -21.55 25.80
CA PRO A 34 -27.94 -20.65 26.16
C PRO A 34 -26.83 -21.37 26.91
N ILE A 35 -25.58 -21.14 26.52
CA ILE A 35 -24.39 -21.58 27.27
C ILE A 35 -24.02 -20.47 28.26
N VAL A 36 -24.15 -20.79 29.54
CA VAL A 36 -23.64 -20.00 30.68
C VAL A 36 -22.17 -20.41 30.91
N PRO A 37 -21.24 -19.48 31.20
CA PRO A 37 -19.82 -19.81 31.37
C PRO A 37 -19.56 -20.37 32.77
N ALA A 38 -18.90 -21.53 32.83
CA ALA A 38 -18.32 -22.04 34.07
C ALA A 38 -16.85 -21.60 34.18
N SER A 39 -16.57 -20.93 35.30
CA SER A 39 -15.30 -20.39 35.76
C SER A 39 -14.31 -21.45 36.23
N THR A 40 -13.02 -21.19 35.97
CA THR A 40 -11.80 -21.38 36.79
C THR A 40 -11.53 -22.71 37.54
N GLN A 41 -10.26 -23.15 37.39
CA GLN A 41 -9.47 -24.13 38.17
C GLN A 41 -9.59 -25.63 37.83
N ALA A 42 -8.53 -26.17 37.20
CA ALA A 42 -7.69 -27.20 37.83
C ALA A 42 -6.37 -27.38 37.06
N LEU A 43 -5.27 -27.14 37.75
CA LEU A 43 -3.89 -27.48 37.40
C LEU A 43 -3.60 -28.95 37.74
N HIS A 44 -2.65 -29.53 37.00
CA HIS A 44 -1.71 -30.61 37.33
C HIS A 44 -1.87 -32.02 36.71
N TYR A 45 -0.69 -32.47 36.24
CA TYR A 45 -0.18 -33.83 36.01
C TYR A 45 -0.61 -34.62 34.76
N LEU A 46 0.28 -34.72 33.77
CA LEU A 46 1.20 -35.87 33.67
C LEU A 46 2.35 -35.62 32.67
N MET A 47 3.59 -35.70 33.17
CA MET A 47 4.78 -36.02 32.37
C MET A 47 5.01 -37.54 32.42
N ALA A 48 5.27 -38.13 31.26
CA ALA A 48 6.06 -39.37 31.07
C ALA A 48 6.47 -39.37 29.58
N ALA A 49 7.73 -39.07 29.23
CA ALA A 49 8.91 -39.93 29.33
C ALA A 49 8.72 -41.27 28.58
N VAL A 50 9.22 -41.31 27.34
CA VAL A 50 9.76 -42.52 26.71
C VAL A 50 11.13 -42.15 26.15
N GLU A 51 12.17 -42.48 26.91
CA GLU A 51 13.53 -42.68 26.41
C GLU A 51 13.65 -44.16 26.02
N ASP A 52 14.16 -44.44 24.83
CA ASP A 52 14.76 -45.73 24.46
C ASP A 52 16.18 -45.44 23.92
N PRO A 53 17.25 -46.09 24.44
CA PRO A 53 18.62 -45.68 24.21
C PRO A 53 19.27 -46.51 23.10
N GLY A 54 19.96 -45.87 22.15
CA GLY A 54 20.89 -46.63 21.30
C GLY A 54 21.31 -46.00 19.99
N ARG A 55 22.26 -45.06 20.02
CA ARG A 55 23.48 -45.08 19.17
C ARG A 55 24.33 -43.84 19.44
N ARG A 56 25.57 -44.08 19.90
CA ARG A 56 26.67 -43.12 19.95
C ARG A 56 27.58 -43.29 18.72
N PRO A 57 28.46 -42.30 18.45
CA PRO A 57 28.73 -41.80 17.11
C PRO A 57 30.00 -42.37 16.47
N THR A 58 30.07 -42.35 15.15
CA THR A 58 31.33 -42.54 14.42
C THR A 58 31.99 -41.20 14.12
N ASN A 59 33.16 -41.01 14.72
CA ASN A 59 34.16 -40.00 14.37
C ASN A 59 34.66 -40.21 12.94
N TYR A 60 34.80 -39.13 12.17
CA TYR A 60 35.91 -38.97 11.24
C TYR A 60 36.50 -37.58 11.40
N ALA A 61 37.79 -37.56 11.72
CA ALA A 61 38.60 -36.39 11.93
C ALA A 61 39.13 -35.84 10.59
N THR A 62 39.15 -34.50 10.52
CA THR A 62 40.20 -33.63 9.96
C THR A 62 40.81 -33.95 8.59
N LYS A 63 40.66 -32.99 7.66
CA LYS A 63 41.78 -32.47 6.87
C LYS A 63 41.64 -30.95 6.69
N ASN A 64 42.50 -30.23 7.39
CA ASN A 64 42.93 -28.87 7.02
C ASN A 64 43.64 -28.94 5.68
N LEU A 65 43.28 -28.07 4.73
CA LEU A 65 44.17 -27.63 3.67
C LEU A 65 43.97 -26.13 3.41
N SER A 66 45.12 -25.47 3.47
CA SER A 66 45.49 -24.08 3.32
C SER A 66 44.76 -23.27 2.23
N ALA A 67 44.52 -22.00 2.57
CA ALA A 67 44.45 -20.87 1.66
C ALA A 67 45.64 -20.84 0.69
N THR A 68 45.40 -20.46 -0.57
CA THR A 68 46.19 -19.52 -1.40
C THR A 68 45.64 -19.53 -2.85
N GLN A 69 45.51 -18.34 -3.45
CA GLN A 69 45.40 -18.02 -4.88
C GLN A 69 44.12 -18.40 -5.66
N ARG A 70 43.30 -17.38 -5.96
CA ARG A 70 43.22 -16.76 -7.31
C ARG A 70 42.22 -15.60 -7.32
N THR A 71 42.75 -14.39 -7.19
CA THR A 71 42.14 -13.14 -7.62
C THR A 71 42.27 -13.00 -9.14
N GLY A 72 41.20 -12.62 -9.83
CA GLY A 72 41.19 -12.39 -11.28
C GLY A 72 39.99 -11.56 -11.73
N GLN A 73 40.20 -10.23 -11.72
CA GLN A 73 39.73 -9.23 -12.69
C GLN A 73 38.22 -9.01 -12.91
N LEU A 74 37.74 -7.83 -12.48
CA LEU A 74 36.93 -6.87 -13.26
C LEU A 74 36.84 -5.55 -12.47
N LYS A 75 37.85 -4.70 -12.63
CA LYS A 75 37.80 -3.27 -12.30
C LYS A 75 38.27 -2.51 -13.53
N HIS A 76 37.35 -1.93 -14.28
CA HIS A 76 37.57 -0.75 -15.11
C HIS A 76 36.19 -0.24 -15.55
N HIS A 77 35.69 0.80 -14.88
CA HIS A 77 35.02 1.99 -15.41
C HIS A 77 34.40 2.75 -14.22
N LEU A 78 34.46 4.09 -14.29
CA LEU A 78 34.03 5.09 -13.29
C LEU A 78 35.12 5.59 -12.34
N SER A 79 36.06 6.37 -12.90
CA SER A 79 36.69 7.48 -12.18
C SER A 79 36.89 8.64 -13.15
N ALA A 80 35.94 9.57 -13.20
CA ALA A 80 36.17 10.99 -13.52
C ALA A 80 34.83 11.72 -13.48
N SER A 81 34.87 12.93 -12.92
CA SER A 81 33.78 13.93 -12.88
C SER A 81 32.87 13.84 -11.65
N ASN A 82 33.33 14.43 -10.55
CA ASN A 82 32.55 15.47 -9.89
C ASN A 82 33.44 16.21 -8.89
N ASN A 83 33.95 17.36 -9.33
CA ASN A 83 34.55 18.33 -8.44
C ASN A 83 34.32 19.71 -9.06
N GLN A 84 33.11 20.27 -8.92
CA GLN A 84 32.86 21.71 -8.91
C GLN A 84 31.52 22.02 -8.24
N LEU A 85 31.52 23.14 -7.50
CA LEU A 85 30.38 23.87 -6.92
C LEU A 85 29.93 23.51 -5.50
N ILE A 86 30.80 23.72 -4.50
CA ILE A 86 30.37 24.33 -3.23
C ILE A 86 31.46 25.30 -2.77
N ASN A 87 31.24 26.59 -2.97
CA ASN A 87 31.89 27.67 -2.23
C ASN A 87 30.95 28.88 -2.30
N ILE A 88 30.45 29.30 -1.15
CA ILE A 88 30.21 30.68 -0.71
C ILE A 88 29.59 30.55 0.69
N TYR A 89 30.37 30.91 1.72
CA TYR A 89 30.02 31.83 2.82
C TYR A 89 31.15 31.75 3.84
N THR A 90 32.14 32.64 3.67
CA THR A 90 33.12 33.00 4.69
C THR A 90 32.73 34.37 5.24
N THR A 91 32.45 34.46 6.53
CA THR A 91 32.61 35.70 7.29
C THR A 91 33.36 35.41 8.58
N ASN A 92 34.33 36.29 8.84
CA ASN A 92 35.30 36.29 9.92
C ASN A 92 34.65 36.28 11.31
N THR A 93 35.30 35.66 12.30
CA THR A 93 35.58 36.32 13.58
C THR A 93 36.65 35.58 14.40
N THR A 94 37.33 36.40 15.18
CA THR A 94 38.59 36.25 15.92
C THR A 94 38.53 35.37 17.17
N SER A 95 39.71 34.89 17.56
CA SER A 95 40.07 34.22 18.81
C SER A 95 39.70 34.98 20.09
N GLU A 96 39.26 34.27 21.14
CA GLU A 96 40.02 34.06 22.39
C GLU A 96 39.21 33.34 23.50
N ALA A 97 39.98 32.64 24.35
CA ALA A 97 39.74 32.23 25.74
C ALA A 97 38.75 31.07 26.08
N THR A 98 39.36 29.97 26.54
CA THR A 98 38.75 28.91 27.36
C THR A 98 38.44 29.39 28.78
N PRO A 99 37.34 28.91 29.39
CA PRO A 99 37.48 28.35 30.73
C PRO A 99 36.62 27.09 31.02
N THR A 100 37.26 26.16 31.74
CA THR A 100 36.75 25.21 32.76
C THR A 100 35.53 24.32 32.49
N MET A 101 35.79 23.01 32.62
CA MET A 101 34.83 21.91 32.66
C MET A 101 33.82 22.04 33.81
N ALA A 102 32.55 22.14 33.45
CA ALA A 102 31.41 21.73 34.27
C ALA A 102 30.52 20.82 33.40
N GLN A 103 30.02 19.75 34.01
CA GLN A 103 29.34 18.61 33.40
C GLN A 103 28.31 19.00 32.32
N ALA A 104 28.69 18.85 31.05
CA ALA A 104 27.77 18.92 29.93
C ALA A 104 26.97 17.62 29.86
N SER A 105 25.67 17.71 30.09
CA SER A 105 24.70 16.70 29.68
C SER A 105 24.86 16.45 28.18
N LEU A 106 24.97 15.16 27.81
CA LEU A 106 25.05 14.69 26.43
C LEU A 106 23.99 15.36 25.54
N PRO A 107 24.33 15.82 24.32
CA PRO A 107 23.34 16.32 23.40
C PRO A 107 22.39 15.18 23.02
N THR A 108 21.12 15.34 23.38
CA THR A 108 20.01 14.51 22.92
C THR A 108 20.04 14.45 21.39
N ARG A 109 20.14 13.22 20.86
CA ARG A 109 20.00 12.89 19.44
C ARG A 109 18.77 13.57 18.85
N GLY A 110 18.95 14.22 17.70
CA GLY A 110 17.96 14.48 16.65
C GLY A 110 16.58 14.92 17.13
N GLY A 111 16.35 16.23 17.15
CA GLY A 111 15.04 16.81 17.43
C GLY A 111 14.00 16.38 16.41
N TYR A 112 13.28 15.30 16.71
CA TYR A 112 11.93 15.09 16.23
C TYR A 112 11.00 15.84 17.18
N ASP A 113 10.39 16.93 16.70
CA ASP A 113 9.29 17.56 17.40
C ASP A 113 7.98 16.91 16.94
N PRO A 114 7.35 16.04 17.77
CA PRO A 114 6.08 15.42 17.41
C PRO A 114 4.94 16.43 17.21
N ASN A 115 5.10 17.69 17.66
CA ASN A 115 4.10 18.76 17.50
C ASN A 115 4.29 19.62 16.24
N ALA A 116 5.39 19.46 15.50
CA ALA A 116 5.66 20.18 14.26
C ALA A 116 5.11 19.49 13.00
N ALA A 117 4.35 18.41 13.15
CA ALA A 117 3.73 17.71 12.03
C ALA A 117 2.86 18.69 11.23
N GLN A 118 3.12 18.78 9.92
CA GLN A 118 2.26 19.53 8.99
C GLN A 118 0.83 19.03 9.18
N LYS A 119 -0.09 19.92 9.56
CA LYS A 119 -1.48 19.56 9.85
C LYS A 119 -2.20 19.36 8.53
N PHE A 120 -2.19 18.11 8.06
CA PHE A 120 -3.04 17.67 6.98
C PHE A 120 -4.42 17.27 7.52
N THR A 121 -5.48 17.74 6.87
CA THR A 121 -6.87 17.37 7.19
C THR A 121 -7.58 16.87 5.94
N ALA A 122 -8.64 16.08 6.13
CA ALA A 122 -9.45 15.56 5.05
C ALA A 122 -10.71 16.42 4.84
N ARG A 123 -10.92 16.90 3.61
CA ARG A 123 -12.14 17.56 3.16
C ARG A 123 -12.96 16.56 2.34
N LYS A 124 -14.09 16.12 2.89
CA LYS A 124 -14.99 15.16 2.25
C LYS A 124 -16.09 15.88 1.49
N ILE A 125 -16.41 15.37 0.30
CA ILE A 125 -17.55 15.80 -0.51
C ILE A 125 -18.41 14.58 -0.78
N GLY A 126 -19.74 14.70 -0.66
CA GLY A 126 -20.65 13.58 -0.89
C GLY A 126 -20.58 12.49 0.18
N ALA A 127 -21.52 11.54 0.12
CA ALA A 127 -21.57 10.41 1.04
C ALA A 127 -20.55 9.34 0.63
N PRO A 128 -19.78 8.73 1.55
CA PRO A 128 -18.98 7.55 1.23
C PRO A 128 -19.80 6.45 0.56
N HIS A 129 -19.17 5.68 -0.33
CA HIS A 129 -19.82 4.65 -1.17
C HIS A 129 -20.83 5.20 -2.20
N THR A 130 -20.61 6.41 -2.70
CA THR A 130 -21.32 6.96 -3.87
C THR A 130 -20.34 7.44 -4.94
N LEU A 131 -20.81 7.65 -6.17
CA LEU A 131 -19.97 8.08 -7.30
C LEU A 131 -19.44 9.50 -7.14
N GLU A 132 -20.16 10.34 -6.39
CA GLU A 132 -19.85 11.74 -6.11
C GLU A 132 -18.81 11.89 -5.00
N HIS A 133 -18.53 10.83 -4.24
CA HIS A 133 -17.68 10.93 -3.06
C HIS A 133 -16.24 11.29 -3.44
N ARG A 134 -15.71 12.33 -2.81
CA ARG A 134 -14.31 12.74 -2.93
C ARG A 134 -13.73 13.05 -1.57
N VAL A 135 -12.47 12.73 -1.37
CA VAL A 135 -11.69 13.15 -0.20
C VAL A 135 -10.48 13.95 -0.69
N TYR A 136 -10.58 15.26 -0.56
CA TYR A 136 -9.44 16.16 -0.75
C TYR A 136 -8.58 16.20 0.51
N ILE A 137 -7.29 16.44 0.35
CA ILE A 137 -6.39 16.73 1.46
C ILE A 137 -6.21 18.25 1.55
N GLU A 138 -6.22 18.77 2.77
CA GLU A 138 -5.96 20.17 3.05
C GLU A 138 -4.67 20.30 3.85
N LYS A 139 -3.90 21.34 3.55
CA LYS A 139 -2.83 21.82 4.42
C LYS A 139 -3.24 23.18 4.95
N ASP A 140 -3.38 23.29 6.28
CA ASP A 140 -3.82 24.53 6.94
C ASP A 140 -5.15 25.08 6.37
N GLY A 141 -6.08 24.17 6.04
CA GLY A 141 -7.41 24.49 5.48
C GLY A 141 -7.44 24.79 3.97
N VAL A 142 -6.29 24.73 3.29
CA VAL A 142 -6.17 24.93 1.85
C VAL A 142 -6.09 23.57 1.15
N PRO A 143 -7.00 23.24 0.21
CA PRO A 143 -6.89 22.01 -0.58
C PRO A 143 -5.57 21.93 -1.35
N VAL A 144 -4.94 20.76 -1.29
CA VAL A 144 -3.67 20.44 -1.94
C VAL A 144 -3.78 19.12 -2.69
N SER A 145 -2.95 18.93 -3.71
CA SER A 145 -2.87 17.64 -4.40
C SER A 145 -2.19 16.58 -3.52
N PRO A 146 -2.86 15.46 -3.18
CA PRO A 146 -2.21 14.36 -2.48
C PRO A 146 -1.20 13.63 -3.35
N PHE A 147 -1.22 13.80 -4.67
CA PHE A 147 -0.19 13.27 -5.56
C PHE A 147 1.05 14.18 -5.55
N HIS A 148 0.87 15.51 -5.60
CA HIS A 148 1.96 16.42 -5.96
C HIS A 148 2.44 17.35 -4.84
N ASP A 149 1.54 17.80 -3.96
CA ASP A 149 1.83 18.88 -3.01
C ASP A 149 2.29 18.38 -1.63
N ILE A 150 2.01 17.11 -1.30
CA ILE A 150 2.47 16.52 -0.04
C ILE A 150 3.92 16.08 -0.23
N PRO A 151 4.88 16.57 0.58
CA PRO A 151 6.28 16.17 0.43
C PRO A 151 6.45 14.67 0.67
N LEU A 152 7.21 13.98 -0.19
CA LEU A 152 7.56 12.56 0.02
C LEU A 152 8.21 12.33 1.38
N TYR A 153 9.19 13.17 1.74
CA TYR A 153 9.93 13.06 2.99
C TYR A 153 9.34 13.99 4.07
N ALA A 154 9.07 13.43 5.24
CA ALA A 154 8.55 14.17 6.39
C ALA A 154 9.66 14.84 7.22
N ASN A 155 10.92 14.45 7.01
CA ASN A 155 12.09 15.02 7.68
C ASN A 155 13.28 15.23 6.73
N GLU A 156 14.15 16.17 7.07
CA GLU A 156 15.32 16.53 6.26
C GLU A 156 16.30 15.36 6.06
N GLN A 157 16.39 14.45 7.03
CA GLN A 157 17.29 13.29 6.95
C GLN A 157 16.76 12.20 6.00
N GLN A 158 15.56 12.37 5.44
CA GLN A 158 14.93 11.43 4.49
C GLN A 158 14.78 10.01 5.06
N THR A 159 14.55 9.92 6.37
CA THR A 159 14.37 8.65 7.08
C THR A 159 12.92 8.34 7.42
N VAL A 160 12.05 9.37 7.36
CA VAL A 160 10.61 9.29 7.60
C VAL A 160 9.90 9.87 6.38
N LEU A 161 8.91 9.13 5.88
CA LEU A 161 8.16 9.48 4.68
C LEU A 161 6.71 9.81 5.05
N ASN A 162 6.06 10.66 4.26
CA ASN A 162 4.62 10.84 4.34
C ASN A 162 3.93 9.79 3.47
N MET A 163 2.99 9.05 4.04
CA MET A 163 2.08 8.16 3.33
C MET A 163 0.71 8.82 3.26
N VAL A 164 0.08 8.80 2.08
CA VAL A 164 -1.34 9.15 1.92
C VAL A 164 -2.15 7.86 2.00
N VAL A 165 -3.02 7.75 3.01
CA VAL A 165 -3.88 6.57 3.20
C VAL A 165 -5.11 6.66 2.29
N GLU A 166 -5.34 5.64 1.49
CA GLU A 166 -6.48 5.53 0.59
C GLU A 166 -7.53 4.57 1.13
N ILE A 167 -7.10 3.39 1.61
CA ILE A 167 -8.00 2.30 2.00
C ILE A 167 -7.65 1.83 3.42
N PRO A 168 -8.53 2.07 4.41
CA PRO A 168 -8.37 1.54 5.76
C PRO A 168 -8.34 0.01 5.78
N ARG A 169 -7.54 -0.56 6.67
CA ARG A 169 -7.49 -2.00 6.89
C ARG A 169 -8.88 -2.59 7.15
N TRP A 170 -9.13 -3.77 6.58
CA TRP A 170 -10.39 -4.53 6.64
C TRP A 170 -11.61 -3.88 5.97
N THR A 171 -11.38 -2.92 5.09
CA THR A 171 -12.42 -2.36 4.21
C THR A 171 -12.26 -2.85 2.77
N ASN A 172 -13.30 -2.67 1.95
CA ASN A 172 -13.40 -3.25 0.61
C ASN A 172 -13.46 -2.21 -0.51
N ALA A 173 -13.86 -0.97 -0.21
CA ALA A 173 -13.99 0.08 -1.22
C ALA A 173 -12.62 0.41 -1.81
N LYS A 174 -12.45 0.22 -3.12
CA LYS A 174 -11.18 0.53 -3.79
C LYS A 174 -11.09 2.03 -4.02
N GLN A 175 -10.66 2.75 -2.99
CA GLN A 175 -10.35 4.17 -3.04
C GLN A 175 -8.94 4.37 -3.60
N GLU A 176 -8.74 5.41 -4.39
CA GLU A 176 -7.45 5.75 -5.00
C GLU A 176 -7.33 7.26 -5.21
N ILE A 177 -6.12 7.80 -5.12
CA ILE A 177 -5.78 9.14 -5.59
C ILE A 177 -6.16 9.23 -7.07
N SER A 178 -7.06 10.14 -7.42
CA SER A 178 -7.48 10.28 -8.81
C SER A 178 -6.39 10.95 -9.64
N LYS A 179 -5.86 10.25 -10.65
CA LYS A 179 -4.87 10.85 -11.55
C LYS A 179 -5.45 11.92 -12.46
N ASP A 180 -6.74 11.89 -12.75
CA ASP A 180 -7.40 12.66 -13.80
C ASP A 180 -8.17 13.91 -13.32
N GLU A 181 -8.46 14.05 -12.02
CA GLU A 181 -9.20 15.19 -11.48
C GLU A 181 -8.28 16.28 -10.90
N GLU A 182 -8.73 17.53 -10.93
CA GLU A 182 -7.99 18.68 -10.40
C GLU A 182 -7.70 18.50 -8.90
N LEU A 183 -6.42 18.65 -8.51
CA LEU A 183 -5.88 18.36 -7.18
C LEU A 183 -5.99 16.91 -6.72
N ASN A 184 -6.20 15.97 -7.64
CA ASN A 184 -6.10 14.53 -7.41
C ASN A 184 -6.82 14.01 -6.13
N PRO A 185 -8.08 14.39 -5.84
CA PRO A 185 -8.79 13.87 -4.67
C PRO A 185 -8.83 12.35 -4.66
N ILE A 186 -8.92 11.76 -3.46
CA ILE A 186 -9.17 10.32 -3.35
C ILE A 186 -10.63 10.05 -3.75
N LYS A 187 -10.84 9.10 -4.65
CA LYS A 187 -12.17 8.67 -5.11
C LYS A 187 -12.25 7.15 -5.20
N GLN A 188 -13.47 6.62 -5.20
CA GLN A 188 -13.66 5.19 -5.38
C GLN A 188 -13.61 4.84 -6.87
N ASP A 189 -12.74 3.89 -7.22
CA ASP A 189 -12.64 3.33 -8.58
C ASP A 189 -14.00 2.76 -9.04
N THR A 190 -14.22 2.77 -10.35
CA THR A 190 -15.43 2.23 -10.96
C THR A 190 -15.12 1.17 -12.00
N LYS A 191 -15.90 0.09 -11.99
CA LYS A 191 -15.84 -0.97 -12.99
C LYS A 191 -17.19 -1.06 -13.68
N LYS A 192 -17.23 -0.78 -15.00
CA LYS A 192 -18.46 -0.76 -15.80
C LYS A 192 -19.53 0.19 -15.22
N GLY A 193 -19.11 1.37 -14.78
CA GLY A 193 -19.99 2.42 -14.22
C GLY A 193 -20.52 2.14 -12.82
N LYS A 194 -20.01 1.11 -12.13
CA LYS A 194 -20.36 0.78 -10.73
C LYS A 194 -19.15 0.90 -9.84
N LEU A 195 -19.36 1.33 -8.60
CA LEU A 195 -18.33 1.39 -7.57
C LEU A 195 -17.64 0.03 -7.39
N ARG A 196 -16.31 0.05 -7.38
CA ARG A 196 -15.50 -1.15 -7.24
C ARG A 196 -15.24 -1.45 -5.77
N PHE A 197 -15.47 -2.70 -5.40
CA PHE A 197 -15.15 -3.24 -4.08
C PHE A 197 -14.29 -4.50 -4.27
N VAL A 198 -13.13 -4.54 -3.64
CA VAL A 198 -12.32 -5.76 -3.55
C VAL A 198 -13.07 -6.79 -2.70
N ARG A 199 -13.03 -8.06 -3.11
CA ARG A 199 -13.82 -9.14 -2.49
C ARG A 199 -13.05 -9.78 -1.35
N ASN A 200 -13.77 -10.29 -0.36
CA ASN A 200 -13.17 -11.04 0.74
C ASN A 200 -12.70 -12.41 0.22
N CYS A 201 -11.39 -12.65 0.29
CA CYS A 201 -10.76 -13.90 -0.15
C CYS A 201 -10.29 -14.63 1.10
N PHE A 202 -10.94 -15.73 1.47
CA PHE A 202 -10.65 -16.45 2.72
C PHE A 202 -9.15 -16.78 2.84
N PRO A 203 -8.51 -16.49 4.00
CA PRO A 203 -9.07 -16.01 5.27
C PRO A 203 -9.12 -14.47 5.44
N HIS A 204 -8.87 -13.71 4.38
CA HIS A 204 -8.67 -12.25 4.40
C HIS A 204 -9.97 -11.44 4.23
N LYS A 205 -10.25 -10.53 5.17
CA LYS A 205 -11.33 -9.55 5.06
C LYS A 205 -10.79 -8.26 4.45
N GLY A 206 -11.33 -7.86 3.30
CA GLY A 206 -10.92 -6.64 2.61
C GLY A 206 -9.41 -6.54 2.42
N TYR A 207 -8.87 -5.33 2.57
CA TYR A 207 -7.43 -5.09 2.60
C TYR A 207 -6.81 -5.50 3.94
N LEU A 208 -5.63 -6.14 3.89
CA LEU A 208 -4.92 -6.63 5.08
C LEU A 208 -4.13 -5.54 5.83
N TRP A 209 -3.90 -4.40 5.19
CA TRP A 209 -3.11 -3.27 5.70
C TRP A 209 -3.92 -1.99 5.62
N ASN A 210 -3.44 -0.93 6.27
CA ASN A 210 -3.79 0.39 5.78
C ASN A 210 -3.05 0.56 4.46
N TYR A 211 -3.78 0.77 3.38
CA TYR A 211 -3.25 0.83 2.03
C TYR A 211 -3.31 2.26 1.51
N GLY A 212 -2.33 2.63 0.71
CA GLY A 212 -2.28 3.94 0.09
C GLY A 212 -1.02 4.09 -0.73
N ALA A 213 -0.53 5.32 -0.87
CA ALA A 213 0.62 5.61 -1.71
C ALA A 213 1.59 6.60 -1.09
N PHE A 214 2.81 6.62 -1.62
CA PHE A 214 3.73 7.71 -1.41
C PHE A 214 3.45 8.87 -2.38
N PRO A 215 3.25 10.10 -1.88
CA PRO A 215 3.12 11.26 -2.74
C PRO A 215 4.46 11.55 -3.41
N GLN A 216 4.44 12.29 -4.52
CA GLN A 216 5.65 12.67 -5.27
C GLN A 216 6.49 11.47 -5.73
N THR A 217 5.83 10.36 -6.07
CA THR A 217 6.42 9.18 -6.69
C THR A 217 5.57 8.75 -7.87
N TRP A 218 6.16 8.11 -8.88
CA TRP A 218 5.42 7.63 -10.04
C TRP A 218 6.10 6.41 -10.66
N GLU A 219 5.34 5.34 -10.86
CA GLU A 219 5.75 4.14 -11.60
C GLU A 219 5.63 4.40 -13.11
N ASP A 220 6.73 4.88 -13.72
CA ASP A 220 6.72 5.38 -15.11
C ASP A 220 6.32 4.28 -16.13
N PRO A 221 5.19 4.41 -16.84
CA PRO A 221 4.72 3.42 -17.81
C PRO A 221 5.53 3.44 -19.13
N ASN A 222 6.46 4.37 -19.27
CA ASN A 222 7.32 4.51 -20.44
C ASN A 222 8.66 3.76 -20.28
N VAL A 223 8.98 3.30 -19.06
CA VAL A 223 10.22 2.60 -18.75
C VAL A 223 9.91 1.14 -18.41
N THR A 224 10.71 0.21 -18.92
CA THR A 224 10.65 -1.19 -18.52
C THR A 224 11.60 -1.43 -17.35
N HIS A 225 11.07 -1.84 -16.20
CA HIS A 225 11.88 -2.11 -15.02
C HIS A 225 12.70 -3.39 -15.22
N PRO A 226 14.02 -3.36 -14.94
CA PRO A 226 14.89 -4.50 -15.19
C PRO A 226 14.57 -5.72 -14.33
N GLU A 227 13.93 -5.55 -13.18
CA GLU A 227 13.57 -6.61 -12.23
C GLU A 227 12.40 -7.46 -12.72
N THR A 228 11.35 -6.79 -13.18
CA THR A 228 10.06 -7.39 -13.57
C THR A 228 9.96 -7.65 -15.07
N LYS A 229 10.78 -6.96 -15.88
CA LYS A 229 10.69 -6.92 -17.35
C LYS A 229 9.35 -6.38 -17.86
N GLN A 230 8.65 -5.61 -17.03
CA GLN A 230 7.40 -4.95 -17.37
C GLN A 230 7.53 -3.44 -17.20
N LYS A 231 6.56 -2.69 -17.73
CA LYS A 231 6.44 -1.25 -17.53
C LYS A 231 5.82 -0.91 -16.18
N GLY A 232 6.01 0.30 -15.65
CA GLY A 232 5.26 0.77 -14.48
C GLY A 232 3.75 0.85 -14.76
N ASP A 233 2.94 0.77 -13.70
CA ASP A 233 1.47 0.81 -13.75
C ASP A 233 0.87 2.21 -13.88
N ASN A 234 1.73 3.24 -14.02
CA ASN A 234 1.36 4.64 -14.17
C ASN A 234 0.76 5.28 -12.90
N ASP A 235 0.92 4.69 -11.72
CA ASP A 235 0.40 5.21 -10.46
C ASP A 235 1.50 5.73 -9.50
N PRO A 236 1.13 6.48 -8.46
CA PRO A 236 2.01 6.68 -7.31
C PRO A 236 2.44 5.35 -6.68
N LEU A 237 3.64 5.30 -6.12
CA LEU A 237 4.21 4.08 -5.53
C LEU A 237 3.38 3.60 -4.33
N ASP A 238 2.92 2.36 -4.41
CA ASP A 238 1.99 1.77 -3.45
C ASP A 238 2.63 1.35 -2.12
N VAL A 239 1.84 1.48 -1.05
CA VAL A 239 2.29 1.34 0.33
C VAL A 239 1.31 0.52 1.16
N CYS A 240 1.85 -0.49 1.87
CA CYS A 240 1.17 -1.30 2.87
C CYS A 240 1.70 -0.97 4.26
N GLU A 241 0.89 -0.26 5.06
CA GLU A 241 1.22 0.13 6.43
C GLU A 241 0.67 -0.89 7.44
N ILE A 242 1.57 -1.44 8.26
CA ILE A 242 1.35 -2.68 9.03
C ILE A 242 1.10 -2.46 10.52
N GLY A 243 1.00 -1.21 10.97
CA GLY A 243 0.78 -0.85 12.37
C GLY A 243 -0.59 -1.28 12.92
N GLU A 244 -0.73 -1.27 14.23
CA GLU A 244 -1.88 -1.83 14.94
C GLU A 244 -3.18 -1.02 14.77
N LEU A 245 -3.07 0.28 14.50
CA LEU A 245 -4.23 1.16 14.35
C LEU A 245 -4.80 1.10 12.94
N VAL A 246 -6.14 1.13 12.83
CA VAL A 246 -6.83 1.28 11.54
C VAL A 246 -6.87 2.77 11.20
N ALA A 247 -6.31 3.13 10.05
CA ALA A 247 -6.22 4.50 9.58
C ALA A 247 -7.54 4.98 8.93
N LYS A 248 -7.56 6.24 8.49
CA LYS A 248 -8.71 6.85 7.78
C LYS A 248 -8.33 7.23 6.35
N VAL A 249 -9.32 7.21 5.45
CA VAL A 249 -9.15 7.72 4.07
C VAL A 249 -8.72 9.19 4.12
N GLY A 250 -7.66 9.55 3.39
CA GLY A 250 -7.08 10.88 3.35
C GLY A 250 -6.19 11.24 4.55
N GLU A 251 -5.90 10.29 5.44
CA GLU A 251 -4.93 10.48 6.51
C GLU A 251 -3.51 10.55 5.92
N VAL A 252 -2.71 11.53 6.36
CA VAL A 252 -1.29 11.63 6.01
C VAL A 252 -0.46 11.18 7.20
N LYS A 253 0.13 9.99 7.10
CA LYS A 253 0.88 9.34 8.18
C LYS A 253 2.38 9.50 7.96
N GLN A 254 3.14 9.66 9.05
CA GLN A 254 4.59 9.55 9.01
C GLN A 254 4.98 8.09 9.20
N VAL A 255 5.68 7.52 8.21
CA VAL A 255 6.01 6.10 8.19
C VAL A 255 7.50 5.88 7.97
N LYS A 256 7.99 4.70 8.34
CA LYS A 256 9.30 4.22 7.96
C LYS A 256 9.21 2.98 7.07
N VAL A 257 10.09 2.95 6.07
CA VAL A 257 10.20 1.85 5.10
C VAL A 257 10.93 0.67 5.72
N LEU A 258 10.39 -0.53 5.52
CA LEU A 258 10.92 -1.81 6.00
C LEU A 258 11.34 -2.72 4.86
N GLY A 259 10.63 -2.70 3.74
CA GLY A 259 10.91 -3.57 2.59
C GLY A 259 10.00 -3.31 1.40
N VAL A 260 10.11 -4.14 0.37
CA VAL A 260 9.33 -4.01 -0.87
C VAL A 260 9.06 -5.37 -1.53
N MET A 261 7.87 -5.55 -2.12
CA MET A 261 7.53 -6.72 -2.94
C MET A 261 7.29 -6.33 -4.40
N ALA A 262 7.78 -7.14 -5.33
CA ALA A 262 7.71 -6.90 -6.77
C ALA A 262 6.48 -7.57 -7.41
N LEU A 263 5.29 -6.99 -7.28
CA LEU A 263 4.09 -7.55 -7.89
C LEU A 263 4.11 -7.31 -9.41
N LEU A 264 3.64 -8.32 -10.14
CA LEU A 264 3.24 -8.22 -11.53
C LEU A 264 1.72 -8.21 -11.57
N ASP A 265 1.12 -7.03 -11.61
CA ASP A 265 -0.32 -6.86 -11.63
C ASP A 265 -0.81 -6.72 -13.07
N GLU A 266 -1.50 -7.73 -13.58
CA GLU A 266 -2.00 -7.76 -14.97
C GLU A 266 -0.96 -7.47 -16.08
N GLY A 267 0.33 -7.72 -15.79
CA GLY A 267 1.43 -7.50 -16.74
C GLY A 267 2.17 -6.18 -16.56
N GLU A 268 1.88 -5.43 -15.49
CA GLU A 268 2.57 -4.19 -15.12
C GLU A 268 3.43 -4.39 -13.86
N THR A 269 4.47 -3.59 -13.73
CA THR A 269 5.29 -3.49 -12.51
C THR A 269 4.51 -2.69 -11.51
N ASP A 270 4.29 -3.29 -10.35
CA ASP A 270 3.48 -2.71 -9.30
C ASP A 270 4.16 -2.95 -7.95
N TRP A 271 5.10 -2.07 -7.57
CA TRP A 271 5.87 -2.27 -6.35
C TRP A 271 5.04 -2.00 -5.10
N LYS A 272 5.04 -2.94 -4.15
CA LYS A 272 4.35 -2.79 -2.85
C LYS A 272 5.35 -2.55 -1.73
N ILE A 273 5.45 -1.30 -1.27
CA ILE A 273 6.34 -0.95 -0.15
C ILE A 273 5.72 -1.37 1.17
N ILE A 274 6.48 -2.04 2.02
CA ILE A 274 6.08 -2.39 3.39
C ILE A 274 6.61 -1.31 4.34
N VAL A 275 5.70 -0.69 5.09
CA VAL A 275 6.02 0.40 6.02
C VAL A 275 5.34 0.20 7.37
N ILE A 276 5.77 0.97 8.36
CA ILE A 276 5.06 1.11 9.63
C ILE A 276 5.00 2.58 10.07
N ASP A 277 3.88 3.00 10.65
CA ASP A 277 3.74 4.30 11.32
C ASP A 277 4.86 4.48 12.37
N VAL A 278 5.53 5.64 12.36
CA VAL A 278 6.59 5.93 13.34
C VAL A 278 6.10 6.00 14.78
N ASN A 279 4.80 6.20 14.97
CA ASN A 279 4.13 6.26 16.28
C ASN A 279 3.61 4.89 16.75
N ASP A 280 3.72 3.84 15.92
CA ASP A 280 3.30 2.50 16.32
C ASP A 280 4.17 1.96 17.48
N PRO A 281 3.60 1.28 18.49
CA PRO A 281 4.37 0.71 19.60
C PRO A 281 5.45 -0.30 19.16
N LEU A 282 5.28 -0.99 18.02
CA LEU A 282 6.28 -1.87 17.43
C LEU A 282 7.30 -1.16 16.57
N ALA A 283 7.06 0.10 16.19
CA ALA A 283 7.97 0.83 15.32
C ALA A 283 9.42 0.71 15.80
N PRO A 284 9.82 1.01 17.06
CA PRO A 284 11.23 0.90 17.46
C PRO A 284 11.89 -0.47 17.22
N ARG A 285 11.12 -1.55 17.13
CA ARG A 285 11.58 -2.93 16.92
C ARG A 285 11.61 -3.38 15.46
N LEU A 286 11.01 -2.62 14.55
CA LEU A 286 10.90 -2.95 13.13
C LEU A 286 11.78 -2.01 12.30
N ASN A 287 13.00 -2.39 11.94
CA ASN A 287 13.95 -1.52 11.24
C ASN A 287 14.38 -2.04 9.87
N ASP A 288 14.18 -3.32 9.61
CA ASP A 288 14.34 -3.95 8.30
C ASP A 288 13.30 -5.06 8.11
N ILE A 289 13.23 -5.66 6.92
CA ILE A 289 12.17 -6.59 6.55
C ILE A 289 12.18 -7.87 7.40
N GLU A 290 13.35 -8.31 7.88
CA GLU A 290 13.47 -9.51 8.72
C GLU A 290 12.81 -9.32 10.09
N ASP A 291 12.72 -8.08 10.57
CA ASP A 291 12.05 -7.79 11.84
C ASP A 291 10.53 -8.00 11.71
N VAL A 292 9.97 -7.81 10.52
CA VAL A 292 8.53 -8.05 10.25
C VAL A 292 8.20 -9.52 10.49
N GLU A 293 8.96 -10.46 9.91
CA GLU A 293 8.69 -11.89 10.14
C GLU A 293 8.96 -12.32 11.59
N ARG A 294 9.90 -11.65 12.28
CA ARG A 294 10.19 -11.92 13.70
C ARG A 294 9.05 -11.50 14.63
N HIS A 295 8.43 -10.35 14.36
CA HIS A 295 7.43 -9.74 15.27
C HIS A 295 5.98 -9.93 14.80
N LEU A 296 5.76 -10.15 13.51
CA LEU A 296 4.47 -10.32 12.84
C LEU A 296 4.52 -11.57 11.94
N PRO A 297 4.77 -12.77 12.52
CA PRO A 297 5.04 -13.98 11.75
C PRO A 297 3.87 -14.33 10.81
N GLY A 298 4.20 -14.64 9.56
CA GLY A 298 3.23 -14.99 8.53
C GLY A 298 2.57 -13.81 7.82
N LEU A 299 2.79 -12.56 8.25
CA LEU A 299 2.22 -11.38 7.58
C LEU A 299 2.70 -11.28 6.13
N LEU A 300 4.00 -11.40 5.87
CA LEU A 300 4.56 -11.27 4.51
C LEU A 300 4.07 -12.39 3.57
N ARG A 301 3.88 -13.61 4.12
CA ARG A 301 3.28 -14.72 3.38
C ARG A 301 1.81 -14.42 3.04
N ALA A 302 1.04 -13.87 3.98
CA ALA A 302 -0.32 -13.44 3.73
C ALA A 302 -0.38 -12.28 2.72
N THR A 303 0.58 -11.35 2.74
CA THR A 303 0.74 -10.29 1.74
C THR A 303 0.93 -10.84 0.35
N ASN A 304 1.86 -11.79 0.19
CA ASN A 304 2.08 -12.47 -1.08
C ASN A 304 0.79 -13.14 -1.60
N GLU A 305 0.13 -13.92 -0.74
CA GLU A 305 -1.10 -14.63 -1.09
C GLU A 305 -2.22 -13.66 -1.49
N TRP A 306 -2.44 -12.59 -0.71
CA TRP A 306 -3.51 -11.64 -0.96
C TRP A 306 -3.39 -10.99 -2.35
N PHE A 307 -2.22 -10.44 -2.68
CA PHE A 307 -2.00 -9.79 -3.97
C PHE A 307 -2.04 -10.75 -5.16
N ARG A 308 -1.73 -12.04 -4.96
CA ARG A 308 -1.92 -13.08 -5.98
C ARG A 308 -3.40 -13.30 -6.29
N ILE A 309 -4.25 -13.37 -5.25
CA ILE A 309 -5.61 -13.90 -5.40
C ILE A 309 -6.73 -12.84 -5.44
N TYR A 310 -6.51 -11.61 -4.98
CA TYR A 310 -7.59 -10.64 -4.73
C TYR A 310 -8.46 -10.29 -5.95
N LYS A 311 -7.92 -10.44 -7.17
CA LYS A 311 -8.64 -10.21 -8.44
C LYS A 311 -9.26 -11.47 -9.06
N ILE A 312 -9.01 -12.67 -8.51
CA ILE A 312 -9.62 -13.91 -9.00
C ILE A 312 -11.16 -13.88 -8.91
N PRO A 313 -11.79 -13.40 -7.82
CA PRO A 313 -13.25 -13.23 -7.75
C PRO A 313 -13.83 -12.32 -8.84
N ASP A 314 -12.99 -11.47 -9.42
CA ASP A 314 -13.30 -10.53 -10.47
C ASP A 314 -13.13 -11.13 -11.89
N GLY A 315 -12.79 -12.41 -11.97
CA GLY A 315 -12.57 -13.16 -13.22
C GLY A 315 -11.19 -12.91 -13.84
N LYS A 316 -10.23 -12.36 -13.09
CA LYS A 316 -8.86 -12.16 -13.55
C LYS A 316 -7.98 -13.37 -13.19
N PRO A 317 -6.88 -13.60 -13.92
CA PRO A 317 -5.89 -14.59 -13.53
C PRO A 317 -5.25 -14.23 -12.18
N GLU A 318 -4.58 -15.22 -11.60
CA GLU A 318 -3.70 -15.00 -10.44
C GLU A 318 -2.52 -14.11 -10.84
N ASN A 319 -2.22 -13.10 -10.01
CA ASN A 319 -1.03 -12.27 -10.22
C ASN A 319 0.25 -13.03 -9.87
N GLN A 320 1.38 -12.51 -10.33
CA GLN A 320 2.69 -13.10 -10.09
C GLN A 320 3.59 -12.13 -9.35
N PHE A 321 4.68 -12.63 -8.77
CA PHE A 321 5.72 -11.79 -8.20
C PHE A 321 7.06 -12.09 -8.88
N ALA A 322 7.87 -11.06 -9.11
CA ALA A 322 9.29 -11.29 -9.34
C ALA A 322 9.97 -11.82 -8.05
N PHE A 323 11.22 -12.28 -8.18
CA PHE A 323 11.99 -12.84 -7.05
C PHE A 323 11.28 -13.97 -6.28
N SER A 324 10.42 -14.73 -6.95
CA SER A 324 9.61 -15.79 -6.32
C SER A 324 8.76 -15.29 -5.14
N GLY A 325 8.39 -14.01 -5.11
CA GLY A 325 7.59 -13.43 -4.02
C GLY A 325 8.39 -12.98 -2.80
N GLU A 326 9.73 -12.98 -2.85
CA GLU A 326 10.57 -12.45 -1.78
C GLU A 326 10.29 -10.97 -1.54
N CYS A 327 10.09 -10.59 -0.27
CA CYS A 327 10.08 -9.18 0.12
C CYS A 327 11.52 -8.72 0.33
N LYS A 328 11.99 -7.80 -0.52
CA LYS A 328 13.33 -7.24 -0.44
C LYS A 328 13.43 -6.27 0.74
N ASN A 329 14.65 -6.16 1.26
CA ASN A 329 14.96 -5.36 2.43
C ASN A 329 14.77 -3.85 2.24
N ARG A 330 14.87 -3.11 3.35
CA ARG A 330 14.71 -1.66 3.41
C ARG A 330 15.62 -0.94 2.42
N LYS A 331 16.87 -1.38 2.26
CA LYS A 331 17.81 -0.73 1.34
C LYS A 331 17.29 -0.79 -0.09
N TYR A 332 16.84 -1.96 -0.53
CA TYR A 332 16.28 -2.14 -1.87
C TYR A 332 15.02 -1.28 -2.05
N ALA A 333 14.12 -1.31 -1.06
CA ALA A 333 12.90 -0.51 -1.07
C ALA A 333 13.18 0.99 -1.24
N MET A 334 14.18 1.53 -0.53
CA MET A 334 14.57 2.94 -0.66
C MET A 334 15.20 3.28 -2.01
N ASP A 335 15.80 2.30 -2.71
CA ASP A 335 16.29 2.52 -4.07
C ASP A 335 15.10 2.62 -5.06
N ILE A 336 14.07 1.79 -4.91
CA ILE A 336 12.81 1.89 -5.69
C ILE A 336 12.08 3.21 -5.41
N VAL A 337 11.94 3.60 -4.14
CA VAL A 337 11.33 4.90 -3.77
C VAL A 337 12.04 6.06 -4.45
N ARG A 338 13.38 6.04 -4.51
CA ARG A 338 14.17 7.07 -5.19
C ARG A 338 13.91 7.09 -6.69
N GLU A 339 13.89 5.92 -7.32
CA GLU A 339 13.59 5.78 -8.75
C GLU A 339 12.22 6.39 -9.10
N CYS A 340 11.16 6.02 -8.37
CA CYS A 340 9.81 6.54 -8.59
C CYS A 340 9.72 8.04 -8.28
N ALA A 341 10.47 8.55 -7.29
CA ALA A 341 10.54 9.98 -6.99
C ALA A 341 11.23 10.78 -8.12
N GLU A 342 12.31 10.24 -8.69
CA GLU A 342 12.98 10.83 -9.85
C GLU A 342 12.09 10.81 -11.10
N ALA A 343 11.28 9.76 -11.29
CA ALA A 343 10.29 9.68 -12.35
C ALA A 343 9.19 10.75 -12.18
N TRP A 344 8.63 10.90 -10.97
CA TRP A 344 7.68 11.97 -10.66
C TRP A 344 8.28 13.35 -10.88
N GLU A 345 9.53 13.60 -10.50
CA GLU A 345 10.19 14.89 -10.72
C GLU A 345 10.31 15.22 -12.22
N LYS A 346 10.56 14.22 -13.08
CA LYS A 346 10.52 14.39 -14.54
C LYS A 346 9.10 14.66 -15.05
N LEU A 347 8.09 13.99 -14.49
CA LEU A 347 6.68 14.19 -14.82
C LEU A 347 6.24 15.62 -14.47
N ILE A 348 6.43 16.07 -13.23
CA ILE A 348 5.94 17.37 -12.73
C ILE A 348 6.66 18.58 -13.35
N THR A 349 7.89 18.38 -13.85
CA THR A 349 8.65 19.37 -14.63
C THR A 349 8.34 19.35 -16.13
N GLY A 350 7.47 18.44 -16.59
CA GLY A 350 7.12 18.28 -18.00
C GLY A 350 8.24 17.67 -18.88
N LYS A 351 9.27 17.08 -18.28
CA LYS A 351 10.32 16.33 -19.01
C LYS A 351 9.82 14.99 -19.52
N THR A 352 8.82 14.41 -18.85
CA THR A 352 8.08 13.24 -19.31
C THR A 352 6.63 13.66 -19.64
N PRO A 353 6.04 13.19 -20.76
CA PRO A 353 4.65 13.49 -21.09
C PRO A 353 3.68 13.01 -20.00
N LYS A 354 2.76 13.88 -19.58
CA LYS A 354 1.80 13.59 -18.50
C LYS A 354 0.66 12.63 -18.87
N GLY A 355 0.41 12.41 -20.16
CA GLY A 355 -0.74 11.65 -20.63
C GLY A 355 -2.05 12.23 -20.07
N GLU A 356 -2.81 11.40 -19.37
CA GLU A 356 -4.10 11.77 -18.75
C GLU A 356 -3.95 12.33 -17.33
N ILE A 357 -2.73 12.38 -16.79
CA ILE A 357 -2.49 12.85 -15.41
C ILE A 357 -2.73 14.37 -15.34
N ASN A 358 -3.58 14.78 -14.41
CA ASN A 358 -3.77 16.15 -13.97
C ASN A 358 -2.63 16.52 -13.02
N LEU A 359 -1.79 17.48 -13.45
CA LEU A 359 -0.62 17.94 -12.71
C LEU A 359 -0.88 19.21 -11.87
N THR A 360 -2.13 19.67 -11.76
CA THR A 360 -2.45 20.88 -11.00
C THR A 360 -2.03 20.73 -9.55
N ASN A 361 -1.26 21.69 -9.07
CA ASN A 361 -0.68 21.72 -7.73
C ASN A 361 -0.58 23.17 -7.23
N VAL A 362 -0.37 23.38 -5.94
CA VAL A 362 -0.31 24.74 -5.35
C VAL A 362 1.06 25.08 -4.75
N SER A 363 1.90 24.08 -4.50
CA SER A 363 3.12 24.22 -3.71
C SER A 363 4.40 23.82 -4.41
N VAL A 364 4.36 23.14 -5.56
CA VAL A 364 5.57 22.66 -6.27
C VAL A 364 6.19 23.79 -7.09
N PRO A 365 7.30 24.43 -6.65
CA PRO A 365 7.72 25.72 -7.21
C PRO A 365 8.14 25.68 -8.68
N HIS A 366 8.64 24.53 -9.13
CA HIS A 366 9.15 24.29 -10.48
C HIS A 366 8.14 23.62 -11.42
N SER A 367 6.90 23.43 -10.97
CA SER A 367 5.84 22.90 -11.83
C SER A 367 5.23 23.98 -12.72
N ALA A 368 5.06 23.67 -14.00
CA ALA A 368 4.38 24.56 -14.95
C ALA A 368 2.86 24.62 -14.73
N ASP A 369 2.28 23.60 -14.09
CA ASP A 369 0.85 23.50 -13.77
C ASP A 369 0.53 24.01 -12.35
N ARG A 370 1.48 24.70 -11.70
CA ARG A 370 1.26 25.32 -10.38
C ARG A 370 0.26 26.48 -10.49
N VAL A 371 -0.75 26.48 -9.63
CA VAL A 371 -1.79 27.52 -9.56
C VAL A 371 -1.83 28.23 -8.20
N ASP A 372 -2.45 29.40 -8.15
CA ASP A 372 -2.79 30.05 -6.88
C ASP A 372 -3.96 29.28 -6.25
N ALA A 373 -3.82 28.88 -4.98
CA ALA A 373 -4.88 28.16 -4.28
C ALA A 373 -6.22 28.91 -4.27
N LYS A 374 -6.22 30.24 -4.39
CA LYS A 374 -7.44 31.07 -4.46
C LYS A 374 -8.20 30.93 -5.78
N SER A 375 -7.57 30.44 -6.85
CA SER A 375 -8.27 30.20 -8.12
C SER A 375 -9.02 28.87 -8.16
N LEU A 376 -8.77 27.99 -7.19
CA LEU A 376 -9.39 26.68 -7.10
C LEU A 376 -10.85 26.79 -6.64
N ASN A 377 -11.73 26.00 -7.25
CA ASN A 377 -13.14 25.92 -6.88
C ASN A 377 -13.48 24.55 -6.28
N VAL A 378 -12.83 24.22 -5.17
CA VAL A 378 -13.12 22.99 -4.42
C VAL A 378 -14.33 23.22 -3.51
N PRO A 379 -15.39 22.38 -3.58
CA PRO A 379 -16.56 22.52 -2.71
C PRO A 379 -16.19 22.52 -1.22
N ALA A 380 -17.07 23.06 -0.37
CA ALA A 380 -16.87 23.03 1.07
C ALA A 380 -17.01 21.61 1.63
N HIS A 381 -16.36 21.34 2.76
CA HIS A 381 -16.48 20.07 3.48
C HIS A 381 -17.94 19.73 3.78
N GLU A 382 -18.32 18.48 3.51
CA GLU A 382 -19.64 17.93 3.75
C GLU A 382 -19.53 16.56 4.44
N GLU A 383 -19.87 16.48 5.73
CA GLU A 383 -19.88 15.22 6.47
C GLU A 383 -21.25 14.54 6.31
N LYS A 384 -21.34 13.60 5.36
CA LYS A 384 -22.52 12.76 5.14
C LYS A 384 -22.30 11.34 5.66
N ALA A 385 -23.37 10.72 6.14
CA ALA A 385 -23.36 9.30 6.48
C ALA A 385 -23.04 8.43 5.24
N PRO A 386 -22.28 7.32 5.38
CA PRO A 386 -22.02 6.42 4.26
C PRO A 386 -23.31 5.87 3.65
N ALA A 387 -23.35 5.80 2.32
CA ALA A 387 -24.37 5.03 1.63
C ALA A 387 -24.22 3.53 1.95
N PRO A 388 -25.33 2.77 1.92
CA PRO A 388 -25.28 1.34 2.18
C PRO A 388 -24.43 0.63 1.11
N ILE A 389 -23.61 -0.32 1.55
CA ILE A 389 -22.88 -1.22 0.66
C ILE A 389 -23.81 -2.40 0.33
N ASP A 390 -23.77 -2.86 -0.92
CA ASP A 390 -24.51 -4.05 -1.34
C ASP A 390 -24.06 -5.29 -0.52
N PRO A 391 -24.98 -6.07 0.07
CA PRO A 391 -24.63 -7.23 0.91
C PRO A 391 -23.81 -8.31 0.20
N SER A 392 -23.77 -8.33 -1.14
CA SER A 392 -22.89 -9.24 -1.87
C SER A 392 -21.41 -9.02 -1.59
N ILE A 393 -21.00 -7.85 -1.09
CA ILE A 393 -19.62 -7.56 -0.71
C ILE A 393 -19.18 -8.39 0.51
N ASP A 394 -20.11 -8.79 1.38
CA ASP A 394 -19.82 -9.64 2.56
C ASP A 394 -19.44 -11.08 2.19
N LYS A 395 -19.70 -11.51 0.94
CA LYS A 395 -19.41 -12.86 0.47
C LYS A 395 -17.92 -13.20 0.62
N TRP A 396 -17.65 -14.34 1.26
CA TRP A 396 -16.34 -14.98 1.30
C TRP A 396 -16.12 -15.86 0.07
N PHE A 397 -15.00 -15.62 -0.62
CA PHE A 397 -14.52 -16.48 -1.70
C PHE A 397 -13.46 -17.42 -1.16
N TYR A 398 -13.65 -18.72 -1.36
CA TYR A 398 -12.67 -19.75 -1.05
C TYR A 398 -11.89 -20.07 -2.32
N ILE A 399 -10.68 -19.52 -2.42
CA ILE A 399 -9.82 -19.68 -3.58
C ILE A 399 -8.79 -20.74 -3.22
N SER A 400 -8.91 -21.92 -3.83
CA SER A 400 -7.85 -22.92 -3.78
C SER A 400 -6.76 -22.53 -4.77
N GLY A 401 -5.58 -22.15 -4.30
CA GLY A 401 -4.41 -22.08 -5.16
C GLY A 401 -4.15 -23.46 -5.78
N ALA A 402 -3.66 -23.50 -7.03
CA ALA A 402 -2.93 -24.68 -7.47
C ALA A 402 -1.78 -24.86 -6.47
N SER A 403 -1.65 -26.04 -5.84
CA SER A 403 -0.57 -26.30 -4.89
C SER A 403 0.77 -25.87 -5.48
N ALA A 404 1.45 -24.95 -4.80
CA ALA A 404 2.79 -24.50 -5.13
C ALA A 404 3.80 -25.65 -5.04
#